data_AF-A0A396J2N4-F1
#
_entry.id   AF-A0A396J2N4-F1
#
_cell.length_a   1.000
_cell.length_b   1.000
_cell.length_c   1.000
_cell.angle_alpha   90.00
_cell.angle_beta   90.00
_cell.angle_gamma   90.00
#
_symmetry.space_group_name_H-M   'P 1'
#
loop_
_entity.id
_entity.type
_entity.pdbx_description
1 polymer ?
#
loop_
_entity_poly.entity_id
_entity_poly.type
_entity_poly.pdbx_seq_one_letter_code
_entity_poly.pdbx_strand_id
1 'polypeptide(L)'
;MNKDLRHRRDMTNVRVLFSQQLDGNVLKQQQKILARLNISTASNSVEATHFITDKFTHTKNMLEAMALGNLVLTHSWLESCGQANFLIDEKNYILRDMKKEKEIGFTMPVSLARARQKPLLKVNIHPCMPLHCCN
;
A
#
# COMPACT_ATOMS: atom_id res chain seq x y z
N MET A 1 29.60 -4.94 9.04
CA MET A 1 28.93 -6.15 8.52
C MET A 1 27.50 -6.14 9.03
N ASN A 2 26.61 -5.41 8.36
CA ASN A 2 25.22 -5.27 8.81
C ASN A 2 24.46 -6.54 8.49
N LYS A 3 23.94 -7.20 9.52
CA LYS A 3 22.99 -8.30 9.36
C LYS A 3 21.71 -7.69 8.82
N ASP A 4 21.46 -7.87 7.52
CA ASP A 4 20.14 -7.72 6.93
C ASP A 4 19.21 -8.71 7.63
N LEU A 5 18.62 -8.25 8.73
CA LEU A 5 17.47 -8.86 9.36
C LEU A 5 16.35 -8.78 8.33
N ARG A 6 16.33 -9.75 7.42
CA ARG A 6 15.20 -10.08 6.56
C ARG A 6 14.04 -10.41 7.49
N HIS A 7 13.38 -9.35 7.97
CA HIS A 7 12.10 -9.43 8.65
C HIS A 7 11.16 -10.03 7.62
N ARG A 8 10.94 -11.35 7.71
CA ARG A 8 9.90 -12.04 6.97
C ARG A 8 8.59 -11.44 7.49
N ARG A 9 8.14 -10.34 6.88
CA ARG A 9 6.89 -9.70 7.24
C ARG A 9 5.78 -10.70 6.99
N ASP A 10 4.89 -10.79 7.97
CA ASP A 10 3.72 -11.63 7.88
C ASP A 10 2.88 -11.19 6.69
N MET A 11 2.71 -12.09 5.74
CA MET A 11 2.03 -11.85 4.47
C MET A 11 0.51 -11.74 4.64
N THR A 12 -0.02 -12.18 5.79
CA THR A 12 -1.46 -12.19 6.10
C THR A 12 -2.06 -10.80 6.25
N ASN A 13 -1.26 -9.78 6.59
CA ASN A 13 -1.73 -8.40 6.76
C ASN A 13 -1.62 -7.55 5.49
N VAL A 14 -1.10 -8.08 4.39
CA VAL A 14 -0.97 -7.30 3.14
C VAL A 14 -2.21 -7.48 2.28
N ARG A 15 -2.94 -6.37 2.10
CA ARG A 15 -4.07 -6.25 1.17
C ARG A 15 -3.80 -5.16 0.15
N VAL A 16 -3.76 -5.53 -1.13
CA VAL A 16 -3.34 -4.67 -2.24
C VAL A 16 -4.54 -4.15 -3.03
N LEU A 17 -4.63 -2.84 -3.21
CA LEU A 17 -5.54 -2.18 -4.15
C LEU A 17 -4.74 -1.58 -5.31
N PHE A 18 -5.22 -1.75 -6.54
CA PHE A 18 -4.60 -1.15 -7.72
C PHE A 18 -5.31 0.14 -8.13
N SER A 19 -4.54 1.09 -8.64
CA SER A 19 -5.07 2.25 -9.34
C SER A 19 -5.79 1.79 -10.60
N GLN A 20 -6.96 2.39 -10.88
CA GLN A 20 -7.72 2.14 -12.12
C GLN A 20 -6.98 2.66 -13.37
N GLN A 21 -5.97 3.51 -13.19
CA GLN A 21 -5.18 4.09 -14.27
C GLN A 21 -3.89 3.31 -14.56
N LEU A 22 -3.64 2.24 -13.81
CA LEU A 22 -2.49 1.38 -14.03
C LEU A 22 -2.65 0.67 -15.38
N ASP A 23 -1.55 0.55 -16.13
CA ASP A 23 -1.55 -0.18 -17.40
C ASP A 23 -2.07 -1.62 -17.24
N GLY A 24 -2.88 -2.08 -18.20
CA GLY A 24 -3.54 -3.38 -18.11
C GLY A 24 -2.58 -4.58 -18.15
N ASN A 25 -1.44 -4.46 -18.84
CA ASN A 25 -0.42 -5.51 -18.84
C ASN A 25 0.33 -5.54 -17.51
N VAL A 26 0.66 -4.36 -16.97
CA VAL A 26 1.23 -4.24 -15.62
C VAL A 26 0.28 -4.84 -14.60
N LEU A 27 -1.01 -4.50 -14.62
CA LEU A 27 -2.01 -5.05 -13.70
C LEU A 27 -2.05 -6.59 -13.74
N LYS A 28 -2.10 -7.18 -14.95
CA LYS A 28 -2.09 -8.64 -15.12
C LYS A 28 -0.82 -9.29 -14.55
N GLN A 29 0.34 -8.68 -14.79
CA GLN A 29 1.61 -9.16 -14.24
C GLN A 29 1.62 -9.10 -12.72
N GLN A 30 1.12 -8.00 -12.15
CA GLN A 30 1.06 -7.78 -10.71
C GLN A 30 0.13 -8.79 -10.03
N GLN A 31 -1.04 -9.08 -10.63
CA GLN A 31 -1.96 -10.12 -10.15
C GLN A 31 -1.32 -11.51 -10.10
N LYS A 32 -0.51 -11.87 -11.10
CA LYS A 32 0.25 -13.14 -11.08
C LYS A 32 1.24 -13.20 -9.92
N ILE A 33 1.89 -12.08 -9.61
CA ILE A 33 2.81 -11.99 -8.47
C ILE A 33 2.05 -12.16 -7.16
N LEU A 34 0.92 -11.47 -6.97
CA LEU A 34 0.09 -11.60 -5.77
C LEU A 34 -0.34 -13.04 -5.54
N ALA A 35 -0.82 -13.73 -6.59
CA ALA A 35 -1.24 -15.13 -6.50
C ALA A 35 -0.07 -16.04 -6.07
N ARG A 36 1.11 -15.87 -6.66
CA ARG A 36 2.30 -16.66 -6.31
C ARG A 36 2.76 -16.42 -4.87
N LEU A 37 2.59 -15.20 -4.37
CA LEU A 37 2.97 -14.81 -3.01
C LEU A 37 1.84 -15.01 -1.98
N ASN A 38 0.66 -15.51 -2.37
CA ASN A 38 -0.51 -15.61 -1.49
C ASN A 38 -0.90 -14.26 -0.83
N ILE A 39 -0.75 -13.14 -1.55
CA ILE A 39 -1.14 -11.81 -1.09
C ILE A 39 -2.57 -11.52 -1.58
N SER A 40 -3.43 -11.03 -0.70
CA SER A 40 -4.83 -10.72 -1.04
C SER A 40 -4.98 -9.37 -1.75
N THR A 41 -5.94 -9.30 -2.66
CA THR A 41 -6.42 -8.04 -3.25
C THR A 41 -7.53 -7.44 -2.39
N ALA A 42 -7.50 -6.13 -2.17
CA ALA A 42 -8.60 -5.37 -1.56
C ALA A 42 -9.60 -4.91 -2.62
N SER A 43 -10.87 -4.81 -2.24
CA SER A 43 -11.92 -4.28 -3.12
C SER A 43 -11.99 -2.75 -3.13
N ASN A 44 -11.52 -2.12 -2.05
CA ASN A 44 -11.61 -0.68 -1.82
C ASN A 44 -10.48 -0.16 -0.92
N SER A 45 -10.38 1.17 -0.80
CA SER A 45 -9.31 1.85 -0.04
C SER A 45 -9.33 1.53 1.46
N VAL A 46 -10.50 1.24 2.04
CA VAL A 46 -10.68 0.96 3.47
C VAL A 46 -10.14 -0.42 3.86
N GLU A 47 -10.31 -1.40 2.98
CA GLU A 47 -9.74 -2.74 3.16
C GLU A 47 -8.25 -2.79 2.81
N ALA A 48 -7.77 -1.88 1.98
CA ALA A 48 -6.40 -1.87 1.50
C ALA A 48 -5.41 -1.45 2.59
N THR A 49 -4.19 -1.98 2.47
CA THR A 49 -3.01 -1.53 3.23
C THR A 49 -1.97 -0.92 2.30
N HIS A 50 -1.94 -1.41 1.05
CA HIS A 50 -1.04 -0.99 -0.01
C HIS A 50 -1.87 -0.60 -1.23
N PHE A 51 -1.61 0.58 -1.77
CA PHE A 51 -2.19 1.10 -3.00
C PHE A 51 -1.10 1.23 -4.06
N ILE A 52 -1.28 0.56 -5.19
CA ILE A 52 -0.28 0.47 -6.26
C ILE A 52 -0.67 1.36 -7.43
N THR A 53 0.24 2.26 -7.82
CA THR A 53 0.05 3.22 -8.92
C THR A 53 1.38 3.59 -9.58
N ASP A 54 1.36 4.16 -10.77
CA ASP A 54 2.54 4.65 -11.50
C ASP A 54 2.80 6.15 -11.29
N LYS A 55 1.74 6.93 -11.10
CA LYS A 55 1.78 8.39 -10.98
C LYS A 55 0.75 8.92 -9.99
N PHE A 56 0.92 10.18 -9.60
CA PHE A 56 -0.05 10.85 -8.74
C PHE A 56 -1.24 11.36 -9.55
N THR A 57 -2.46 10.96 -9.15
CA THR A 57 -3.70 11.42 -9.79
C THR A 57 -4.76 11.76 -8.75
N HIS A 58 -5.62 12.72 -9.06
CA HIS A 58 -6.71 13.16 -8.18
C HIS A 58 -7.92 12.21 -8.24
N THR A 59 -7.67 10.91 -8.27
CA THR A 59 -8.73 9.89 -8.22
C THR A 59 -9.18 9.66 -6.79
N LYS A 60 -10.43 9.20 -6.63
CA LYS A 60 -11.01 8.86 -5.32
C LYS A 60 -10.09 7.90 -4.53
N ASN A 61 -9.66 6.80 -5.16
CA ASN A 61 -8.84 5.79 -4.51
C ASN A 61 -7.47 6.34 -4.05
N MET A 62 -6.85 7.24 -4.82
CA MET A 62 -5.58 7.87 -4.41
C MET A 62 -5.78 8.72 -3.15
N LEU A 63 -6.76 9.62 -3.17
CA LEU A 63 -7.00 10.54 -2.06
C LEU A 63 -7.46 9.81 -0.80
N GLU A 64 -8.31 8.79 -0.94
CA GLU A 64 -8.73 7.93 0.16
C GLU A 64 -7.55 7.15 0.74
N ALA A 65 -6.73 6.50 -0.11
CA ALA A 65 -5.55 5.76 0.35
C ALA A 65 -4.61 6.66 1.15
N MET A 66 -4.37 7.89 0.67
CA MET A 66 -3.57 8.88 1.41
C MET A 66 -4.21 9.27 2.74
N ALA A 67 -5.51 9.58 2.75
CA ALA A 67 -6.20 10.06 3.93
C ALA A 67 -6.35 8.98 5.02
N LEU A 68 -6.40 7.71 4.62
CA LEU A 68 -6.39 6.53 5.49
C LEU A 68 -4.98 6.15 5.97
N GLY A 69 -3.92 6.71 5.37
CA GLY A 69 -2.53 6.40 5.72
C GLY A 69 -2.00 5.10 5.09
N ASN A 70 -2.68 4.58 4.07
CA ASN A 70 -2.23 3.43 3.29
C ASN A 70 -0.87 3.72 2.65
N LEU A 71 -0.08 2.67 2.38
CA LEU A 71 1.13 2.84 1.56
C LEU A 71 0.73 3.14 0.12
N VAL A 72 1.26 4.21 -0.46
CA VAL A 72 1.10 4.50 -1.89
C VAL A 72 2.44 4.18 -2.56
N LEU A 73 2.47 3.08 -3.32
CA LEU A 73 3.70 2.52 -3.87
C LEU A 73 3.64 2.41 -5.39
N THR A 74 4.82 2.37 -5.99
CA THR A 74 5.00 2.01 -7.41
C THR A 74 4.82 0.51 -7.63
N HIS A 75 4.47 0.10 -8.86
CA HIS A 75 4.36 -1.31 -9.24
C HIS A 75 5.67 -2.10 -9.01
N SER A 76 6.81 -1.40 -9.00
CA SER A 76 8.14 -2.00 -8.84
C SER A 76 8.35 -2.66 -7.48
N TRP A 77 7.57 -2.28 -6.46
CA TRP A 77 7.58 -2.96 -5.18
C TRP A 77 7.17 -4.43 -5.33
N LEU A 78 6.02 -4.69 -5.96
CA LEU A 78 5.54 -6.05 -6.19
C LEU A 78 6.44 -6.81 -7.16
N GLU A 79 7.00 -6.16 -8.18
CA GLU A 79 7.98 -6.81 -9.08
C GLU A 79 9.19 -7.33 -8.29
N SER A 80 9.72 -6.49 -7.40
CA SER A 80 10.86 -6.83 -6.55
C SER A 80 10.48 -7.90 -5.51
N CYS A 81 9.29 -7.83 -4.90
CA CYS A 81 8.76 -8.92 -4.07
C CYS A 81 8.66 -10.24 -4.85
N GLY A 82 8.22 -10.17 -6.10
CA GLY A 82 8.09 -11.32 -6.99
C GLY A 82 9.43 -11.94 -7.38
N GLN A 83 10.49 -11.13 -7.53
CA GLN A 83 11.85 -11.61 -7.77
C GLN A 83 12.47 -12.22 -6.52
N ALA A 84 12.25 -11.58 -5.36
CA ALA A 84 12.77 -12.02 -4.07
C ALA A 84 12.03 -13.25 -3.52
N ASN A 85 10.79 -13.49 -3.97
CA ASN A 85 9.84 -14.47 -3.43
C ASN A 85 9.45 -14.23 -1.96
N PHE A 86 9.56 -12.98 -1.49
CA PHE A 86 9.13 -12.53 -0.17
C PHE A 86 8.85 -11.02 -0.17
N LEU A 87 8.18 -10.51 0.87
CA LEU A 87 7.91 -9.08 1.02
C LEU A 87 9.18 -8.30 1.36
N ILE A 88 9.49 -7.30 0.55
CA ILE A 88 10.60 -6.37 0.80
C ILE A 88 10.09 -5.07 1.42
N ASP A 89 11.02 -4.28 1.98
CA ASP A 89 10.70 -2.97 2.55
C ASP A 89 10.11 -2.01 1.51
N GLU A 90 9.03 -1.31 1.87
CA GLU A 90 8.26 -0.49 0.94
C GLU A 90 8.81 0.93 0.80
N LYS A 91 9.70 1.37 1.72
CA LYS A 91 10.17 2.76 1.79
C LYS A 91 10.80 3.24 0.48
N ASN A 92 11.54 2.36 -0.18
CA ASN A 92 12.22 2.67 -1.45
C ASN A 92 11.27 2.72 -2.65
N TYR A 93 10.02 2.34 -2.47
CA TYR A 93 9.02 2.23 -3.53
C TYR A 93 7.84 3.18 -3.32
N ILE A 94 7.84 4.00 -2.26
CA ILE A 94 6.86 5.05 -2.06
C ILE A 94 6.82 5.93 -3.31
N LEU A 95 5.61 6.15 -3.84
CA LEU A 95 5.40 6.96 -5.03
C LEU A 95 6.01 8.36 -4.85
N ARG A 96 6.85 8.79 -5.80
CA ARG A 96 7.42 10.13 -5.86
C ARG A 96 7.15 10.75 -7.23
N ASP A 97 6.06 11.50 -7.34
CA ASP A 97 5.78 12.33 -8.52
C ASP A 97 6.27 13.76 -8.26
N MET A 98 7.57 13.97 -8.43
CA MET A 98 8.23 15.25 -8.11
C MET A 98 7.60 16.46 -8.83
N LYS A 99 7.08 16.24 -10.04
CA LYS A 99 6.42 17.28 -10.83
C LYS A 99 5.11 17.70 -10.16
N LYS A 100 4.24 16.73 -9.82
CA LYS A 100 2.97 17.01 -9.16
C LYS A 100 3.12 17.46 -7.72
N GLU A 101 4.07 16.89 -6.98
CA GLU A 101 4.44 17.32 -5.63
C GLU A 101 4.81 18.82 -5.60
N LYS A 102 5.64 19.28 -6.54
CA LYS A 102 6.03 20.68 -6.66
C LYS A 102 4.88 21.59 -7.08
N GLU A 103 4.06 21.14 -8.03
CA GLU A 103 2.89 21.89 -8.53
C GLU A 103 1.87 22.16 -7.42
N ILE A 104 1.63 21.18 -6.56
CA ILE A 104 0.62 21.24 -5.49
C ILE A 104 1.22 21.77 -4.18
N GLY A 105 2.54 21.66 -3.99
CA GLY A 105 3.23 22.12 -2.78
C GLY A 105 3.17 21.12 -1.62
N PHE A 106 3.28 19.82 -1.91
CA PHE A 106 3.36 18.77 -0.88
C PHE A 106 4.46 17.76 -1.18
N THR A 107 4.74 16.86 -0.24
CA THR A 107 5.62 15.70 -0.44
C THR A 107 4.89 14.43 -0.02
N MET A 108 4.83 13.43 -0.91
CA MET A 108 4.06 12.21 -0.68
C MET A 108 4.47 11.50 0.62
N PRO A 109 5.77 11.25 0.92
CA PRO A 109 6.14 10.54 2.14
C PRO A 109 5.74 11.29 3.42
N VAL A 110 5.83 12.63 3.41
CA VAL A 110 5.46 13.48 4.55
C VAL A 110 3.95 13.42 4.77
N SER A 111 3.16 13.55 3.70
CA SER A 111 1.69 13.46 3.78
C SER A 111 1.23 12.10 4.31
N LEU A 112 1.80 11.01 3.80
CA LEU A 112 1.50 9.66 4.26
C LEU A 112 1.90 9.45 5.73
N ALA A 113 3.08 9.93 6.14
CA ALA A 113 3.54 9.85 7.52
C ALA A 113 2.59 10.58 8.50
N ARG A 114 2.11 11.76 8.11
CA ARG A 114 1.13 12.52 8.91
C ARG A 114 -0.22 11.81 8.99
N ALA A 115 -0.73 11.32 7.86
CA ALA A 115 -2.00 10.60 7.83
C ALA A 115 -1.96 9.29 8.63
N ARG A 116 -0.81 8.61 8.70
CA ARG A 116 -0.65 7.42 9.56
C ARG A 116 -0.73 7.73 11.05
N GLN A 117 -0.18 8.87 11.46
CA GLN A 117 -0.23 9.29 12.87
C GLN A 117 -1.64 9.77 13.25
N LYS A 118 -2.33 10.42 12.32
CA LYS A 118 -3.67 10.94 12.52
C LYS A 118 -4.47 10.80 11.21
N PRO A 119 -5.14 9.66 11.00
CA PRO A 119 -5.96 9.45 9.80
C PRO A 119 -6.98 10.57 9.66
N LEU A 120 -7.03 11.16 8.47
CA LEU A 120 -7.96 12.25 8.18
C LEU A 120 -9.38 11.71 8.03
N LEU A 121 -9.49 10.49 7.51
CA LEU A 121 -10.74 9.73 7.47
C LEU A 121 -10.77 8.80 8.69
N LYS A 122 -11.71 9.05 9.60
CA LYS A 122 -12.06 8.08 10.64
C LYS A 122 -12.91 6.99 10.00
N VAL A 123 -12.32 5.82 9.75
CA VAL A 123 -13.13 4.62 9.54
C VAL A 123 -13.60 4.20 10.93
N ASN A 124 -14.90 4.27 11.19
CA ASN A 124 -15.50 3.64 12.36
C ASN A 124 -15.46 2.12 12.14
N ILE A 125 -14.26 1.54 12.18
CA ILE A 125 -14.11 0.11 12.38
C ILE A 125 -14.53 -0.08 13.82
N HIS A 126 -15.77 -0.52 14.05
CA HIS A 126 -16.09 -1.12 15.33
C HIS A 126 -15.09 -2.27 15.49
N PRO A 127 -14.12 -2.20 16.43
CA PRO A 127 -13.37 -3.39 16.75
C PRO A 127 -14.43 -4.37 17.23
N CYS A 128 -14.60 -5.47 16.51
CA CYS A 128 -15.23 -6.63 17.09
C CYS A 128 -14.37 -6.91 18.32
N MET A 129 -14.87 -6.53 19.50
CA MET A 129 -14.20 -6.85 20.75
C MET A 129 -13.97 -8.36 20.70
N PRO A 130 -12.74 -8.84 20.98
CA PRO A 130 -12.60 -10.25 21.26
C PRO A 130 -13.55 -10.56 22.41
N LEU A 131 -14.61 -11.32 22.09
CA LEU A 131 -15.37 -12.04 23.09
C LEU A 131 -14.33 -12.77 23.93
N HIS A 132 -14.12 -12.29 25.16
CA HIS A 132 -13.54 -13.10 26.21
C HIS A 132 -14.45 -14.32 26.35
N CYS A 133 -14.13 -15.39 25.63
CA CYS A 133 -14.38 -16.73 26.10
C CYS A 133 -13.42 -16.95 27.27
N CYS A 134 -13.88 -16.67 28.49
CA CYS A 134 -13.26 -17.15 29.72
C CYS A 134 -14.39 -17.56 30.67
N ASN A 135 -14.60 -18.88 30.70
CA ASN A 135 -15.25 -19.75 31.69
C ASN A 135 -16.59 -19.32 32.30
#